data_AF-U2R1C5-F1
#
_entry.id   AF-U2R1C5-F1
#
_cell.length_a   1.000
_cell.length_b   1.000
_cell.length_c   1.000
_cell.angle_alpha   90.00
_cell.angle_beta   90.00
_cell.angle_gamma   90.00
#
_symmetry.space_group_name_H-M   'P 1'
#
loop_
_entity.id
_entity.type
_entity.pdbx_description
1 polymer ?
#
loop_
_entity_poly.entity_id
_entity_poly.type
_entity_poly.pdbx_seq_one_letter_code
_entity_poly.pdbx_strand_id
1 'polypeptide(L)'
;MGGKMKSKKKWLIAFFLMLILLSCGKKENKGSNVENKSNTEQSEEQLATFKDKSIERVISDFEIISKENKIKLDKFENLKYENQNFYMAEIPSKADSNYTISYQGIDIKGLVLKVGVVNNSDLAMIEDMVVNLIEVSDKRIAEDEARAIYAGLLSDIKEDKLSNSAKYKNGITYSVKIEKTGALIFSAQ
;
A
#
# COMPACT_ATOMS: atom_id res chain seq x y z
N MET A 1 -10.95 52.36 11.31
CA MET A 1 -9.71 51.77 10.76
C MET A 1 -9.90 50.27 10.63
N GLY A 2 -9.88 49.70 9.43
CA GLY A 2 -10.07 48.25 9.24
C GLY A 2 -9.81 47.72 7.81
N GLY A 3 -9.26 48.53 6.92
CA GLY A 3 -9.07 48.18 5.50
C GLY A 3 -7.71 47.58 5.13
N LYS A 4 -6.83 47.27 6.10
CA LYS A 4 -5.41 46.93 5.83
C LYS A 4 -5.04 45.44 5.98
N MET A 5 -6.03 44.53 6.03
CA MET A 5 -5.79 43.09 6.25
C MET A 5 -6.46 42.17 5.22
N LYS A 6 -6.67 42.62 3.98
CA LYS A 6 -7.12 41.74 2.87
C LYS A 6 -6.09 41.56 1.75
N SER A 7 -5.11 42.46 1.60
CA SER A 7 -4.09 42.37 0.54
C SER A 7 -2.91 41.45 0.90
N LYS A 8 -2.54 41.33 2.18
CA LYS A 8 -1.41 40.48 2.61
C LYS A 8 -1.66 38.98 2.42
N LYS A 9 -2.91 38.51 2.58
CA LYS A 9 -3.27 37.09 2.39
C LYS A 9 -3.27 36.65 0.92
N LYS A 10 -3.63 37.54 0.00
CA LYS A 10 -3.59 37.25 -1.46
C LYS A 10 -2.15 37.18 -2.00
N TRP A 11 -1.23 37.95 -1.41
CA TRP A 11 0.19 37.94 -1.82
C TRP A 11 0.91 36.66 -1.40
N LEU A 12 0.60 36.11 -0.22
CA LEU A 12 1.12 34.82 0.24
C LEU A 12 0.64 33.63 -0.61
N ILE A 13 -0.59 33.66 -1.11
CA ILE A 13 -1.15 32.62 -1.99
C ILE A 13 -0.49 32.66 -3.38
N ALA A 14 -0.20 33.85 -3.91
CA ALA A 14 0.51 34.00 -5.19
C ALA A 14 1.97 33.53 -5.11
N PHE A 15 2.63 33.70 -3.96
CA PHE A 15 4.00 33.24 -3.75
C PHE A 15 4.10 31.70 -3.69
N PHE A 16 3.09 31.02 -3.15
CA PHE A 16 3.05 29.56 -3.05
C PHE A 16 2.83 28.87 -4.43
N LEU A 17 2.07 29.50 -5.33
CA LEU A 17 1.84 29.00 -6.70
C LEU A 17 3.09 29.09 -7.59
N MET A 18 4.01 30.02 -7.31
CA MET A 18 5.23 30.22 -8.10
C MET A 18 6.31 29.15 -7.82
N LEU A 19 6.28 28.53 -6.64
CA LEU A 19 7.22 27.46 -6.25
C LEU A 19 6.93 26.12 -6.94
N ILE A 20 5.71 25.91 -7.45
CA ILE A 20 5.30 24.67 -8.15
C ILE A 20 5.87 24.62 -9.57
N LEU A 21 6.31 25.74 -10.14
CA LEU A 21 6.84 25.82 -11.52
C LEU A 21 8.38 25.69 -11.63
N LEU A 22 9.11 25.57 -10.52
CA LEU A 22 10.57 25.43 -10.51
C LEU A 22 11.08 24.00 -10.22
N SER A 23 10.19 23.01 -10.07
CA SER A 23 10.57 21.59 -9.88
C SER A 23 10.69 20.78 -11.19
N CYS A 24 10.79 21.45 -12.35
CA CYS A 24 11.09 20.75 -13.61
C CYS A 24 12.61 20.58 -13.76
N GLY A 25 13.19 19.71 -12.94
CA GLY A 25 14.55 19.20 -13.10
C GLY A 25 14.61 18.17 -14.22
N LYS A 26 14.86 18.65 -15.44
CA LYS A 26 15.14 17.83 -16.63
C LYS A 26 16.37 16.96 -16.36
N LYS A 27 16.18 15.66 -16.10
CA LYS A 27 17.27 14.67 -16.10
C LYS A 27 17.48 14.17 -17.53
N GLU A 28 18.70 14.39 -18.01
CA GLU A 28 19.18 13.98 -19.33
C GLU A 28 19.17 12.46 -19.49
N ASN A 29 18.64 12.02 -20.63
CA ASN A 29 18.81 10.67 -21.16
C ASN A 29 20.26 10.51 -21.64
N LYS A 30 21.01 9.55 -21.08
CA LYS A 30 22.23 9.02 -21.71
C LYS A 30 21.93 7.60 -22.21
N GLY A 31 22.14 7.43 -23.51
CA GLY A 31 21.74 6.26 -24.26
C GLY A 31 22.56 5.00 -23.98
N SER A 32 21.85 3.88 -24.20
CA SER A 32 22.24 2.63 -24.83
C SER A 32 23.68 2.12 -24.65
N ASN A 33 23.78 0.93 -24.03
CA ASN A 33 24.54 -0.16 -24.61
C ASN A 33 23.66 -1.40 -24.65
N VAL A 34 23.42 -1.90 -25.87
CA VAL A 34 22.70 -3.13 -26.16
C VAL A 34 23.72 -4.25 -26.13
N GLU A 35 23.59 -5.18 -25.19
CA GLU A 35 24.13 -6.53 -25.31
C GLU A 35 23.00 -7.54 -25.12
N ASN A 36 22.84 -8.41 -26.12
CA ASN A 36 21.81 -9.43 -26.20
C ASN A 36 21.98 -10.49 -25.10
N LYS A 37 20.93 -10.68 -24.28
CA LYS A 37 20.65 -11.97 -23.64
C LYS A 37 19.19 -12.36 -23.86
N SER A 38 19.03 -13.65 -24.10
CA SER A 38 17.83 -14.36 -24.51
C SER A 38 16.65 -14.27 -23.54
N ASN A 39 15.46 -14.13 -24.12
CA ASN A 39 14.08 -14.34 -23.63
C ASN A 39 13.82 -14.60 -22.13
N THR A 40 12.87 -13.80 -21.62
CA THR A 40 12.11 -13.88 -20.35
C THR A 40 12.60 -13.04 -19.18
N GLU A 41 13.13 -11.85 -19.44
CA GLU A 41 13.16 -10.78 -18.43
C GLU A 41 12.00 -9.82 -18.73
N GLN A 42 10.84 -10.11 -18.15
CA GLN A 42 9.74 -9.15 -18.11
C GLN A 42 10.28 -7.93 -17.34
N SER A 43 10.25 -6.74 -17.94
CA SER A 43 10.88 -5.57 -17.32
C SER A 43 10.26 -5.29 -15.95
N GLU A 44 11.02 -4.73 -15.01
CA GLU A 44 10.46 -4.38 -13.69
C GLU A 44 9.24 -3.45 -13.78
N GLU A 45 9.10 -2.69 -14.88
CA GLU A 45 7.92 -1.87 -15.19
C GLU A 45 6.68 -2.68 -15.60
N GLN A 46 6.87 -3.84 -16.21
CA GLN A 46 5.79 -4.75 -16.61
C GLN A 46 5.26 -5.60 -15.44
N LEU A 47 6.05 -5.78 -14.38
CA LEU A 47 5.65 -6.45 -13.12
C LEU A 47 5.09 -5.43 -12.11
N ALA A 48 4.06 -4.70 -12.52
CA ALA A 48 3.58 -3.58 -11.72
C ALA A 48 2.78 -4.03 -10.50
N THR A 49 1.90 -5.02 -10.68
CA THR A 49 1.02 -5.52 -9.61
C THR A 49 1.54 -6.81 -9.00
N PHE A 50 1.12 -7.12 -7.77
CA PHE A 50 1.49 -8.36 -7.10
C PHE A 50 1.05 -9.63 -7.88
N LYS A 51 0.00 -9.52 -8.70
CA LYS A 51 -0.56 -10.66 -9.46
C LYS A 51 0.38 -11.16 -10.55
N ASP A 52 1.25 -10.31 -11.04
CA ASP A 52 2.20 -10.63 -12.11
C ASP A 52 3.53 -11.15 -11.55
N LYS A 53 3.74 -11.09 -10.23
CA LYS A 53 5.02 -11.36 -9.55
C LYS A 53 5.07 -12.79 -8.99
N SER A 54 6.28 -13.33 -8.87
CA SER A 54 6.51 -14.54 -8.07
C SER A 54 6.28 -14.27 -6.58
N ILE A 55 6.04 -15.33 -5.82
CA ILE A 55 5.85 -15.26 -4.36
C ILE A 55 7.10 -14.65 -3.69
N GLU A 56 8.29 -15.07 -4.11
CA GLU A 56 9.56 -14.57 -3.58
C GLU A 56 9.72 -13.08 -3.84
N ARG A 57 9.27 -12.59 -5.00
CA ARG A 57 9.33 -11.16 -5.32
C ARG A 57 8.37 -10.36 -4.44
N VAL A 58 7.16 -10.87 -4.18
CA VAL A 58 6.20 -10.21 -3.27
C VAL A 58 6.68 -10.22 -1.83
N ILE A 59 7.28 -11.32 -1.36
CA ILE A 59 7.93 -11.37 -0.04
C ILE A 59 9.03 -10.31 0.06
N SER A 60 9.89 -10.22 -0.96
CA SER A 60 10.94 -9.20 -1.02
C SER A 60 10.38 -7.77 -1.04
N ASP A 61 9.27 -7.54 -1.74
CA ASP A 61 8.61 -6.23 -1.74
C ASP A 61 8.06 -5.88 -0.35
N PHE A 62 7.46 -6.83 0.37
CA PHE A 62 7.08 -6.64 1.77
C PHE A 62 8.29 -6.25 2.63
N GLU A 63 9.41 -6.96 2.52
CA GLU A 63 10.60 -6.68 3.31
C GLU A 63 11.18 -5.28 3.05
N ILE A 64 11.23 -4.86 1.79
CA ILE A 64 11.76 -3.55 1.38
C ILE A 64 10.81 -2.43 1.82
N ILE A 65 9.54 -2.51 1.44
CA ILE A 65 8.55 -1.44 1.68
C ILE A 65 8.25 -1.33 3.18
N SER A 66 8.17 -2.44 3.91
CA SER A 66 7.97 -2.38 5.37
C SER A 66 9.16 -1.75 6.08
N LYS A 67 10.39 -1.99 5.62
CA LYS A 67 11.57 -1.30 6.16
C LYS A 67 11.53 0.21 5.90
N GLU A 68 11.12 0.63 4.71
CA GLU A 68 10.96 2.05 4.34
C GLU A 68 9.88 2.72 5.21
N ASN A 69 8.75 2.04 5.38
CA ASN A 69 7.62 2.46 6.23
C ASN A 69 7.85 2.22 7.73
N LYS A 70 9.05 1.77 8.14
CA LYS A 70 9.44 1.51 9.54
C LYS A 70 8.54 0.51 10.27
N ILE A 71 7.95 -0.42 9.53
CA ILE A 71 7.18 -1.55 10.04
C ILE A 71 8.12 -2.74 10.18
N LYS A 72 8.28 -3.22 11.41
CA LYS A 72 9.04 -4.44 11.67
C LYS A 72 8.18 -5.66 11.33
N LEU A 73 8.74 -6.56 10.52
CA LEU A 73 8.16 -7.86 10.23
C LEU A 73 9.02 -8.98 10.83
N ASP A 74 8.36 -10.03 11.29
CA ASP A 74 9.02 -11.32 11.43
C ASP A 74 9.17 -11.98 10.05
N LYS A 75 9.91 -13.09 9.99
CA LYS A 75 10.14 -13.80 8.74
C LYS A 75 8.82 -14.37 8.21
N PHE A 76 8.62 -14.31 6.90
CA PHE A 76 7.52 -15.03 6.27
C PHE A 76 7.68 -16.55 6.44
N GLU A 77 6.69 -17.16 7.07
CA GLU A 77 6.59 -18.60 7.26
C GLU A 77 5.53 -19.19 6.33
N ASN A 78 5.81 -20.36 5.77
CA ASN A 78 4.84 -21.10 4.97
C ASN A 78 3.90 -21.86 5.92
N LEU A 79 2.60 -21.66 5.74
CA LEU A 79 1.55 -22.26 6.53
C LEU A 79 0.54 -22.95 5.61
N LYS A 80 -0.01 -24.07 6.10
CA LYS A 80 -1.03 -24.86 5.40
C LYS A 80 -2.24 -25.04 6.30
N TYR A 81 -3.40 -24.59 5.83
CA TYR A 81 -4.69 -24.70 6.53
C TYR A 81 -5.78 -25.05 5.53
N GLU A 82 -6.60 -26.06 5.83
CA GLU A 82 -7.74 -26.48 4.99
C GLU A 82 -7.42 -26.56 3.48
N ASN A 83 -6.27 -27.16 3.14
CA ASN A 83 -5.74 -27.31 1.76
C ASN A 83 -5.38 -26.00 1.04
N GLN A 84 -5.34 -24.88 1.74
CA GLN A 84 -4.79 -23.62 1.27
C GLN A 84 -3.37 -23.45 1.81
N ASN A 85 -2.49 -22.88 0.99
CA ASN A 85 -1.15 -22.50 1.42
C ASN A 85 -1.06 -20.98 1.45
N PHE A 86 -0.37 -20.48 2.46
CA PHE A 86 -0.15 -19.05 2.63
C PHE A 86 1.24 -18.81 3.21
N TYR A 87 1.81 -17.66 2.88
CA TYR A 87 2.96 -17.13 3.61
C TYR A 87 2.46 -16.08 4.58
N MET A 88 2.90 -16.12 5.83
CA MET A 88 2.49 -15.19 6.87
C MET A 88 3.72 -14.59 7.56
N ALA A 89 3.71 -13.29 7.79
CA ALA A 89 4.68 -12.59 8.62
C ALA A 89 3.96 -11.82 9.72
N GLU A 90 4.33 -12.07 10.97
CA GLU A 90 3.81 -11.33 12.12
C GLU A 90 4.35 -9.90 12.15
N ILE A 91 3.58 -8.99 12.76
CA ILE A 91 3.96 -7.60 12.99
C ILE A 91 4.14 -7.40 14.51
N PRO A 92 5.34 -7.57 15.07
CA PRO A 92 5.53 -7.66 16.52
C PRO A 92 5.13 -6.40 17.30
N SER A 93 5.06 -5.25 16.63
CA SER A 93 4.62 -3.99 17.24
C SER A 93 3.11 -3.95 17.51
N LYS A 94 2.33 -4.90 16.98
CA LYS A 94 0.89 -4.97 17.18
C LYS A 94 0.43 -6.42 17.36
N ALA A 95 -0.05 -6.74 18.57
CA ALA A 95 -0.56 -8.06 18.91
C ALA A 95 -1.62 -8.56 17.91
N ASP A 96 -1.61 -9.87 17.65
CA ASP A 96 -2.51 -10.60 16.74
C ASP A 96 -2.59 -10.02 15.32
N SER A 97 -1.50 -9.39 14.86
CA SER A 97 -1.44 -8.73 13.55
C SER A 97 -0.38 -9.34 12.65
N ASN A 98 -0.72 -9.49 11.37
CA ASN A 98 0.15 -10.11 10.39
C ASN A 98 -0.19 -9.66 8.97
N TYR A 99 0.80 -9.78 8.08
CA TYR A 99 0.57 -9.84 6.64
C TYR A 99 0.49 -11.30 6.20
N THR A 100 -0.44 -11.59 5.29
CA THR A 100 -0.64 -12.90 4.70
C THR A 100 -0.67 -12.80 3.17
N ILE A 101 0.05 -13.68 2.50
CA ILE A 101 0.05 -13.87 1.04
C ILE A 101 -0.69 -15.18 0.75
N SER A 102 -1.89 -15.08 0.17
CA SER A 102 -2.67 -16.23 -0.28
C SER A 102 -2.22 -16.63 -1.69
N TYR A 103 -1.98 -17.92 -1.92
CA TYR A 103 -1.57 -18.42 -3.23
C TYR A 103 -2.20 -19.78 -3.58
N GLN A 104 -2.31 -20.05 -4.88
CA GLN A 104 -2.76 -21.34 -5.41
C GLN A 104 -1.89 -21.72 -6.62
N GLY A 105 -1.15 -22.81 -6.48
CA GLY A 105 -0.10 -23.14 -7.45
C GLY A 105 0.99 -22.08 -7.41
N ILE A 106 1.24 -21.43 -8.55
CA ILE A 106 2.18 -20.30 -8.67
C ILE A 106 1.49 -18.94 -8.58
N ASP A 107 0.15 -18.92 -8.60
CA ASP A 107 -0.62 -17.67 -8.66
C ASP A 107 -0.86 -17.11 -7.25
N ILE A 108 -0.57 -15.84 -7.07
CA ILE A 108 -0.95 -15.10 -5.85
C ILE A 108 -2.41 -14.66 -5.99
N LYS A 109 -3.25 -15.05 -5.03
CA LYS A 109 -4.69 -14.77 -5.03
C LYS A 109 -5.06 -13.52 -4.25
N GLY A 110 -4.23 -13.11 -3.30
CA GLY A 110 -4.44 -11.86 -2.60
C GLY A 110 -3.42 -11.62 -1.50
N LEU A 111 -3.33 -10.36 -1.11
CA LEU A 111 -2.58 -9.91 0.05
C LEU A 111 -3.57 -9.50 1.14
N VAL A 112 -3.28 -9.84 2.38
CA VAL A 112 -4.15 -9.56 3.53
C VAL A 112 -3.32 -8.97 4.65
N LEU A 113 -3.82 -7.91 5.26
CA LEU A 113 -3.39 -7.42 6.57
C LEU A 113 -4.49 -7.77 7.57
N LYS A 114 -4.14 -8.54 8.60
CA LYS A 114 -4.95 -8.65 9.81
C LYS A 114 -4.35 -7.73 10.86
N VAL A 115 -5.18 -6.89 11.46
CA VAL A 115 -4.86 -6.14 12.68
C VAL A 115 -5.70 -6.72 13.80
N GLY A 116 -5.06 -7.06 14.93
CA GLY A 116 -5.75 -7.46 16.15
C GLY A 116 -6.67 -6.34 16.68
N VAL A 117 -7.20 -6.52 17.89
CA VAL A 117 -8.13 -5.55 18.52
C VAL A 117 -7.53 -4.13 18.48
N VAL A 118 -8.32 -3.16 18.01
CA VAL A 118 -7.87 -1.79 17.73
C VAL A 118 -8.28 -0.83 18.84
N ASN A 119 -7.32 0.01 19.27
CA ASN A 119 -7.55 1.14 20.15
C ASN A 119 -7.23 2.47 19.44
N ASN A 120 -7.71 3.60 19.98
CA ASN A 120 -7.49 4.92 19.36
C ASN A 120 -6.01 5.31 19.19
N SER A 121 -5.13 4.81 20.06
CA SER A 121 -3.68 5.01 19.94
C SER A 121 -3.06 4.36 18.70
N ASP A 122 -3.75 3.37 18.12
CA ASP A 122 -3.20 2.51 17.09
C ASP A 122 -3.48 3.04 15.68
N LEU A 123 -4.34 4.06 15.53
CA LEU A 123 -4.86 4.50 14.24
C LEU A 123 -3.76 4.90 13.25
N ALA A 124 -2.74 5.64 13.70
CA ALA A 124 -1.62 6.01 12.84
C ALA A 124 -0.80 4.80 12.40
N MET A 125 -0.52 3.87 13.31
CA MET A 125 0.19 2.63 13.00
C MET A 125 -0.61 1.76 12.02
N ILE A 126 -1.94 1.69 12.19
CA ILE A 126 -2.82 0.94 11.29
C ILE A 126 -2.83 1.55 9.90
N GLU A 127 -2.92 2.89 9.80
CA GLU A 127 -2.81 3.58 8.52
C GLU A 127 -1.49 3.22 7.81
N ASP A 128 -0.35 3.29 8.52
CA ASP A 128 0.95 2.92 7.95
C ASP A 128 0.98 1.45 7.48
N MET A 129 0.38 0.52 8.24
CA MET A 129 0.27 -0.89 7.82
C MET A 129 -0.60 -1.07 6.56
N VAL A 130 -1.71 -0.34 6.46
CA VAL A 130 -2.57 -0.42 5.28
C VAL A 130 -1.89 0.20 4.06
N VAL A 131 -1.22 1.34 4.23
CA VAL A 131 -0.43 1.99 3.17
C VAL A 131 0.63 1.01 2.65
N ASN A 132 1.37 0.36 3.55
CA ASN A 132 2.36 -0.65 3.18
C ASN A 132 1.75 -1.81 2.36
N LEU A 133 0.58 -2.34 2.76
CA LEU A 133 -0.12 -3.37 1.98
C LEU A 133 -0.46 -2.89 0.56
N ILE A 134 -0.92 -1.64 0.43
CA ILE A 134 -1.33 -1.05 -0.85
C ILE A 134 -0.10 -0.83 -1.75
N GLU A 135 1.00 -0.30 -1.23
CA GLU A 135 2.24 -0.10 -1.98
C GLU A 135 2.86 -1.43 -2.45
N VAL A 136 2.83 -2.48 -1.61
CA VAL A 136 3.25 -3.82 -2.01
C VAL A 136 2.36 -4.38 -3.13
N SER A 137 1.05 -4.09 -3.08
CA SER A 137 0.10 -4.57 -4.08
C SER A 137 0.36 -4.01 -5.48
N ASP A 138 0.84 -2.77 -5.57
CA ASP A 138 1.23 -2.11 -6.81
C ASP A 138 2.27 -1.01 -6.50
N LYS A 139 3.53 -1.28 -6.84
CA LYS A 139 4.68 -0.41 -6.49
C LYS A 139 4.64 0.98 -7.14
N ARG A 140 3.69 1.23 -8.05
CA ARG A 140 3.47 2.54 -8.68
C ARG A 140 2.58 3.43 -7.84
N ILE A 141 1.85 2.87 -6.88
CA ILE A 141 1.05 3.65 -5.94
C ILE A 141 2.02 4.28 -4.96
N ALA A 142 2.07 5.60 -4.95
CA ALA A 142 2.81 6.35 -3.96
C ALA A 142 2.04 6.46 -2.64
N GLU A 143 2.76 6.75 -1.57
CA GLU A 143 2.27 6.86 -0.20
C GLU A 143 1.01 7.74 -0.04
N ASP A 144 0.95 8.88 -0.73
CA ASP A 144 -0.19 9.80 -0.71
C ASP A 144 -1.43 9.22 -1.40
N GLU A 145 -1.23 8.55 -2.53
CA GLU A 145 -2.29 7.81 -3.24
C GLU A 145 -2.78 6.61 -2.41
N ALA A 146 -1.88 5.88 -1.74
CA ALA A 146 -2.24 4.78 -0.85
C ALA A 146 -3.09 5.25 0.34
N ARG A 147 -2.74 6.38 0.96
CA ARG A 147 -3.56 7.00 2.02
C ARG A 147 -4.93 7.45 1.51
N ALA A 148 -5.00 7.98 0.29
CA ALA A 148 -6.28 8.35 -0.31
C ALA A 148 -7.19 7.13 -0.53
N ILE A 149 -6.62 5.99 -0.97
CA ILE A 149 -7.35 4.72 -1.09
C ILE A 149 -7.87 4.26 0.29
N TYR A 150 -7.01 4.27 1.30
CA TYR A 150 -7.40 3.90 2.67
C TYR A 150 -8.52 4.79 3.21
N ALA A 151 -8.40 6.11 3.11
CA ALA A 151 -9.42 7.06 3.57
C ALA A 151 -10.76 6.84 2.83
N GLY A 152 -10.69 6.60 1.51
CA GLY A 152 -11.88 6.28 0.70
C GLY A 152 -12.58 5.02 1.20
N LEU A 153 -11.83 3.95 1.46
CA LEU A 153 -12.40 2.70 1.98
C LEU A 153 -13.12 2.89 3.31
N LEU A 154 -12.56 3.69 4.22
CA LEU A 154 -13.17 3.96 5.53
C LEU A 154 -14.40 4.87 5.44
N SER A 155 -14.39 5.87 4.56
CA SER A 155 -15.46 6.86 4.46
C SER A 155 -16.83 6.27 4.05
N ASP A 156 -16.80 5.12 3.38
CA ASP A 156 -17.98 4.43 2.87
C ASP A 156 -18.42 3.24 3.75
N ILE A 157 -17.78 3.02 4.91
CA ILE A 157 -18.26 2.03 5.89
C ILE A 157 -19.56 2.55 6.51
N LYS A 158 -20.62 1.74 6.44
CA LYS A 158 -21.92 2.07 7.02
C LYS A 158 -22.07 1.43 8.39
N GLU A 159 -22.85 2.05 9.28
CA GLU A 159 -23.09 1.53 10.64
C GLU A 159 -23.70 0.12 10.63
N ASP A 160 -24.52 -0.20 9.63
CA ASP A 160 -25.17 -1.51 9.45
C ASP A 160 -24.30 -2.53 8.70
N LYS A 161 -23.18 -2.08 8.12
CA LYS A 161 -22.27 -2.90 7.33
C LYS A 161 -20.82 -2.57 7.66
N LEU A 162 -20.27 -3.37 8.56
CA LEU A 162 -18.87 -3.35 9.02
C LEU A 162 -17.85 -3.78 7.95
N SER A 163 -18.09 -3.48 6.69
CA SER A 163 -17.17 -3.74 5.59
C SER A 163 -17.41 -2.85 4.38
N ASN A 164 -16.34 -2.56 3.65
CA ASN A 164 -16.38 -1.86 2.39
C ASN A 164 -15.35 -2.43 1.40
N SER A 165 -15.58 -2.24 0.10
CA SER A 165 -14.62 -2.58 -0.94
C SER A 165 -14.74 -1.66 -2.15
N ALA A 166 -13.61 -1.41 -2.81
CA ALA A 166 -13.53 -0.59 -4.00
C ALA A 166 -12.51 -1.17 -4.99
N LYS A 167 -12.90 -1.26 -6.26
CA LYS A 167 -11.98 -1.61 -7.35
C LYS A 167 -11.23 -0.35 -7.80
N TYR A 168 -9.91 -0.43 -7.85
CA TYR A 168 -9.05 0.69 -8.21
C TYR A 168 -8.61 0.63 -9.69
N LYS A 169 -8.01 1.73 -10.19
CA LYS A 169 -7.61 1.88 -11.60
C LYS A 169 -6.59 0.83 -12.07
N ASN A 170 -5.85 0.23 -11.15
CA ASN A 170 -4.91 -0.87 -11.40
C ASN A 170 -5.59 -2.25 -11.49
N GLY A 171 -6.92 -2.32 -11.35
CA GLY A 171 -7.69 -3.56 -11.41
C GLY A 171 -7.74 -4.36 -10.11
N ILE A 172 -7.02 -3.92 -9.07
CA ILE A 172 -7.06 -4.52 -7.72
C ILE A 172 -8.32 -4.05 -6.99
N THR A 173 -8.98 -4.97 -6.30
CA THR A 173 -10.05 -4.65 -5.35
C THR A 173 -9.45 -4.57 -3.97
N TYR A 174 -9.52 -3.39 -3.37
CA TYR A 174 -9.17 -3.19 -1.98
C TYR A 174 -10.41 -3.33 -1.12
N SER A 175 -10.29 -3.94 0.05
CA SER A 175 -11.40 -4.07 0.98
C SER A 175 -10.98 -3.93 2.44
N VAL A 176 -11.95 -3.58 3.27
CA VAL A 176 -11.85 -3.50 4.72
C VAL A 176 -13.05 -4.23 5.34
N LYS A 177 -12.80 -4.98 6.41
CA LYS A 177 -13.82 -5.64 7.23
C LYS A 177 -13.46 -5.48 8.70
N ILE A 178 -14.44 -5.09 9.51
CA ILE A 178 -14.35 -5.07 10.97
C ILE A 178 -15.03 -6.34 11.47
N GLU A 179 -14.26 -7.18 12.18
CA GLU A 179 -14.78 -8.40 12.77
C GLU A 179 -15.49 -8.12 14.09
N LYS A 180 -16.39 -9.03 14.50
CA LYS A 180 -17.09 -8.92 15.79
C LYS A 180 -16.13 -8.89 16.99
N THR A 181 -14.93 -9.42 16.82
CA THR A 181 -13.84 -9.39 17.81
C THR A 181 -13.19 -8.02 17.95
N GLY A 182 -13.47 -7.07 17.06
CA GLY A 182 -12.78 -5.78 16.97
C GLY A 182 -11.49 -5.81 16.16
N ALA A 183 -11.16 -6.95 15.53
CA ALA A 183 -10.06 -7.04 14.57
C ALA A 183 -10.42 -6.36 13.24
N LEU A 184 -9.43 -5.79 12.57
CA LEU A 184 -9.57 -5.25 11.21
C LEU A 184 -8.90 -6.20 10.22
N ILE A 185 -9.56 -6.41 9.09
CA ILE A 185 -9.00 -7.15 7.96
C ILE A 185 -9.02 -6.21 6.76
N PHE A 186 -7.84 -5.94 6.21
CA PHE A 186 -7.67 -5.26 4.93
C PHE A 186 -7.17 -6.26 3.90
N SER A 187 -7.63 -6.15 2.66
CA SER A 187 -7.15 -7.02 1.58
C SER A 187 -6.99 -6.29 0.25
N ALA A 188 -6.09 -6.83 -0.57
CA ALA A 188 -5.88 -6.48 -1.96
C ALA A 188 -6.03 -7.74 -2.82
N GLN A 189 -7.00 -7.74 -3.76
CA GLN A 189 -7.41 -8.91 -4.55
C GLN A 189 -7.62 -8.63 -6.03
#